data_AF-A0AAE3EC27-F1
#
_entry.id   AF-A0AAE3EC27-F1
#
_cell.length_a   1.000
_cell.length_b   1.000
_cell.length_c   1.000
_cell.angle_alpha   90.00
_cell.angle_beta   90.00
_cell.angle_gamma   90.00
#
_symmetry.space_group_name_H-M   'P 1'
#
loop_
_entity.id
_entity.type
_entity.pdbx_description
1 polymer ?
#
loop_
_entity_poly.entity_id
_entity_poly.type
_entity_poly.pdbx_seq_one_letter_code
_entity_poly.pdbx_strand_id
1 'polypeptide(L)'
;MKKTRKPGGGRKKLKPEYDAGKNLKEQLDAAVAFYDSEMSLQAIGDELGLNPIKVRKLLITAGVYESEVAEKVKNTFEEYRETQDYKTSVLSTANTLQLSKASVTSYLPYKKGVYFPSTEKEKISVGAERQRRLQSADSTRRFCGAKRTRCGASGLN
;
A
#
# COMPACT_ATOMS: atom_id res chain seq x y z
N MET A 1 -24.83 29.66 -18.76
CA MET A 1 -25.18 28.22 -18.84
C MET A 1 -24.05 27.39 -18.20
N LYS A 2 -24.28 26.74 -17.05
CA LYS A 2 -23.25 25.90 -16.41
C LYS A 2 -23.13 24.58 -17.19
N LYS A 3 -21.95 24.27 -17.75
CA LYS A 3 -21.67 22.99 -18.39
C LYS A 3 -21.73 21.87 -17.34
N THR A 4 -22.78 21.05 -17.38
CA THR A 4 -22.94 19.87 -16.54
C THR A 4 -21.91 18.82 -16.94
N ARG A 5 -21.09 18.34 -15.99
CA ARG A 5 -20.11 17.27 -16.25
C ARG A 5 -20.84 15.96 -16.52
N LYS A 6 -20.38 15.18 -17.50
CA LYS A 6 -20.95 13.86 -17.81
C LYS A 6 -20.90 12.97 -16.56
N PRO A 7 -22.02 12.39 -16.10
CA PRO A 7 -22.00 11.40 -15.02
C PRO A 7 -21.31 10.15 -15.57
N GLY A 8 -20.14 9.81 -15.03
CA GLY A 8 -19.37 8.65 -15.51
C GLY A 8 -17.85 8.83 -15.57
N GLY A 9 -17.32 10.02 -15.31
CA GLY A 9 -15.87 10.27 -15.22
C GLY A 9 -15.21 9.78 -13.91
N GLY A 10 -15.82 8.81 -13.22
CA GLY A 10 -15.28 8.24 -11.98
C GLY A 10 -14.37 7.04 -12.25
N ARG A 11 -13.61 6.62 -11.23
CA ARG A 11 -12.86 5.35 -11.29
C ARG A 11 -13.83 4.22 -11.59
N LYS A 12 -13.58 3.46 -12.66
CA LYS A 12 -14.35 2.26 -12.99
C LYS A 12 -14.42 1.37 -11.75
N LYS A 13 -15.62 0.85 -11.45
CA LYS A 13 -15.79 -0.12 -10.36
C LYS A 13 -14.82 -1.28 -10.59
N LEU A 14 -14.21 -1.77 -9.50
CA LEU A 14 -13.36 -2.97 -9.56
C LEU A 14 -14.18 -4.12 -10.16
N LYS A 15 -13.53 -4.92 -11.01
CA LYS A 15 -14.15 -6.12 -11.56
C LYS A 15 -14.52 -7.04 -10.37
N PRO A 16 -15.72 -7.62 -10.33
CA PRO A 16 -16.17 -8.46 -9.21
C PRO A 16 -15.29 -9.69 -9.01
N GLU A 17 -14.63 -10.17 -10.07
CA GLU A 17 -13.72 -11.33 -10.05
C GLU A 17 -12.28 -10.99 -9.59
N TYR A 18 -11.93 -9.69 -9.47
CA TYR A 18 -10.57 -9.30 -9.14
C TYR A 18 -10.31 -9.40 -7.64
N ASP A 19 -9.66 -10.49 -7.24
CA ASP A 19 -9.12 -10.66 -5.89
C ASP A 19 -7.59 -10.42 -5.89
N ALA A 20 -7.18 -9.30 -5.29
CA ALA A 20 -5.76 -8.93 -5.23
C ALA A 20 -4.93 -9.92 -4.41
N GLY A 21 -5.52 -10.59 -3.42
CA GLY A 21 -4.81 -11.53 -2.55
C GLY A 21 -4.49 -12.84 -3.26
N LYS A 22 -5.46 -13.38 -4.02
CA LYS A 22 -5.27 -14.62 -4.81
C LYS A 22 -4.26 -14.41 -5.94
N ASN A 23 -4.40 -13.33 -6.69
CA ASN A 23 -3.48 -12.99 -7.77
C ASN A 23 -2.03 -12.86 -7.31
N LEU A 24 -1.81 -12.32 -6.10
CA LEU A 24 -0.45 -12.23 -5.55
C LEU A 24 0.10 -13.62 -5.20
N LYS A 25 -0.68 -14.46 -4.54
CA LYS A 25 -0.25 -15.81 -4.17
C LYS A 25 0.11 -16.62 -5.41
N GLU A 26 -0.76 -16.60 -6.42
CA GLU A 26 -0.50 -17.26 -7.71
C GLU A 26 0.77 -16.70 -8.38
N GLN A 27 1.01 -15.38 -8.32
CA GLN A 27 2.24 -14.78 -8.84
C GLN A 27 3.49 -15.16 -8.04
N LEU A 28 3.38 -15.30 -6.72
CA LEU A 28 4.46 -15.77 -5.86
C LEU A 28 4.79 -17.23 -6.19
N ASP A 29 3.79 -18.10 -6.21
CA ASP A 29 3.94 -19.53 -6.45
C ASP A 29 4.49 -19.80 -7.86
N ALA A 30 4.02 -19.07 -8.87
CA ALA A 30 4.56 -19.16 -10.22
C ALA A 30 6.03 -18.70 -10.28
N ALA A 31 6.38 -17.58 -9.62
CA ALA A 31 7.76 -17.11 -9.59
C ALA A 31 8.70 -18.12 -8.90
N VAL A 32 8.24 -18.76 -7.82
CA VAL A 32 9.00 -19.81 -7.12
C VAL A 32 9.21 -21.03 -8.02
N ALA A 33 8.15 -21.53 -8.64
CA ALA A 33 8.24 -22.68 -9.55
C ALA A 33 9.22 -22.44 -10.71
N PHE A 34 9.24 -21.23 -11.26
CA PHE A 34 10.16 -20.82 -12.31
C PHE A 34 11.62 -20.61 -11.84
N TYR A 35 11.81 -20.24 -10.57
CA TYR A 35 13.14 -20.14 -9.99
C TYR A 35 13.72 -21.51 -9.67
N ASP A 36 12.90 -22.44 -9.19
CA ASP A 36 13.29 -23.83 -8.93
C ASP A 36 13.68 -24.57 -10.22
N SER A 37 13.16 -24.13 -11.37
CA SER A 37 13.59 -24.59 -12.70
C SER A 37 14.84 -23.89 -13.24
N GLU A 38 15.62 -23.22 -12.37
CA GLU A 38 16.88 -22.52 -12.68
C GLU A 38 16.79 -21.42 -13.76
N MET A 39 15.62 -20.79 -13.93
CA MET A 39 15.50 -19.70 -14.91
C MET A 39 16.13 -18.40 -14.41
N SER A 40 16.70 -17.64 -15.34
CA SER A 40 17.20 -16.29 -15.04
C SER A 40 16.05 -15.36 -14.59
N LEU A 41 16.32 -14.45 -13.66
CA LEU A 41 15.34 -13.45 -13.21
C LEU A 41 14.71 -12.64 -14.35
N GLN A 42 15.42 -12.50 -15.47
CA GLN A 42 14.94 -11.82 -16.66
C GLN A 42 13.90 -12.68 -17.40
N ALA A 43 14.21 -13.95 -17.65
CA ALA A 43 13.29 -14.90 -18.29
C ALA A 43 12.00 -15.08 -17.48
N ILE A 44 12.11 -15.20 -16.15
CA ILE A 44 10.94 -15.25 -15.25
C ILE A 44 10.10 -13.98 -15.37
N GLY A 45 10.77 -12.83 -15.50
CA GLY A 45 10.10 -11.54 -15.71
C GLY A 45 9.33 -11.50 -17.02
N ASP A 46 9.94 -11.96 -18.12
CA ASP A 46 9.32 -11.96 -19.44
C ASP A 46 8.12 -12.91 -19.49
N GLU A 47 8.20 -14.10 -18.87
CA GLU A 47 7.12 -15.09 -18.79
C GLU A 47 5.93 -14.58 -17.95
N LEU A 48 6.20 -13.93 -16.82
CA LEU A 48 5.16 -13.35 -15.95
C LEU A 48 4.69 -11.96 -16.41
N GLY A 49 5.32 -11.36 -17.43
CA GLY A 49 5.09 -9.96 -17.82
C GLY A 49 5.46 -8.95 -16.71
N LEU A 50 6.44 -9.29 -15.87
CA LEU A 50 6.91 -8.50 -14.74
C LEU A 50 8.33 -7.98 -14.95
N ASN A 51 8.64 -6.86 -14.30
CA ASN A 51 10.01 -6.38 -14.25
C ASN A 51 10.85 -7.35 -13.36
N PRO A 52 12.09 -7.71 -13.75
CA PRO A 52 12.97 -8.57 -12.97
C PRO A 52 13.18 -8.12 -11.51
N ILE A 53 13.10 -6.80 -11.25
CA ILE A 53 13.16 -6.24 -9.90
C ILE A 53 11.97 -6.70 -9.04
N LYS A 54 10.78 -6.82 -9.65
CA LYS A 54 9.60 -7.36 -8.96
C LYS A 54 9.75 -8.85 -8.70
N VAL A 55 10.25 -9.61 -9.67
CA VAL A 55 10.51 -11.05 -9.52
C VAL A 55 11.47 -11.31 -8.37
N ARG A 56 12.62 -10.64 -8.35
CA ARG A 56 13.57 -10.72 -7.23
C ARG A 56 12.88 -10.50 -5.89
N LYS A 57 12.05 -9.48 -5.83
CA LYS A 57 11.36 -9.10 -4.59
C LYS A 57 10.28 -10.11 -4.18
N LEU A 58 9.62 -10.77 -5.13
CA LEU A 58 8.70 -11.88 -4.89
C LEU A 58 9.45 -13.08 -4.31
N LEU A 59 10.59 -13.44 -4.91
CA LEU A 59 11.42 -14.56 -4.45
C LEU A 59 12.00 -14.32 -3.05
N ILE A 60 12.45 -13.10 -2.74
CA ILE A 60 12.89 -12.71 -1.38
C ILE A 60 11.74 -12.82 -0.39
N THR A 61 10.51 -12.50 -0.81
CA THR A 61 9.33 -12.61 0.05
C THR A 61 8.95 -14.06 0.31
N ALA A 62 9.16 -14.94 -0.68
CA ALA A 62 9.02 -16.39 -0.52
C ALA A 62 10.19 -17.02 0.29
N GLY A 63 11.31 -16.30 0.46
CA GLY A 63 12.49 -16.78 1.18
C GLY A 63 13.38 -17.73 0.36
N VAL A 64 13.15 -17.85 -0.95
CA VAL A 64 13.86 -18.78 -1.85
C VAL A 64 15.05 -18.09 -2.55
N TYR A 65 15.12 -16.75 -2.50
CA TYR A 65 16.19 -16.01 -3.16
C TYR A 65 17.49 -16.02 -2.35
N GLU A 66 18.53 -16.64 -2.91
CA GLU A 66 19.86 -16.73 -2.29
C GLU A 66 20.82 -15.70 -2.88
N SER A 67 21.32 -14.80 -2.04
CA SER A 67 22.37 -13.84 -2.39
C SER A 67 23.03 -13.28 -1.14
N GLU A 68 24.36 -13.24 -1.11
CA GLU A 68 25.12 -12.64 0.01
C GLU A 68 24.70 -11.20 0.30
N VAL A 69 24.36 -10.43 -0.74
CA VAL A 69 23.93 -9.03 -0.60
C VAL A 69 22.55 -8.97 0.05
N ALA A 70 21.66 -9.89 -0.32
CA ALA A 70 20.31 -9.94 0.25
C ALA A 70 20.36 -10.27 1.74
N GLU A 71 21.21 -11.23 2.14
CA GLU A 71 21.43 -11.60 3.53
C GLU A 71 22.00 -10.44 4.36
N LYS A 72 23.07 -9.80 3.88
CA LYS A 72 23.67 -8.62 4.55
C LYS A 72 22.67 -7.47 4.70
N VAL A 73 21.89 -7.18 3.66
CA VAL A 73 20.85 -6.14 3.71
C VAL A 73 19.77 -6.50 4.73
N LYS A 74 19.34 -7.77 4.78
CA LYS A 74 18.32 -8.22 5.74
C LYS A 74 18.81 -8.11 7.18
N ASN A 75 20.00 -8.65 7.48
CA ASN A 75 20.57 -8.65 8.83
C ASN A 75 20.76 -7.22 9.37
N THR A 76 21.45 -6.37 8.60
CA THR A 76 21.66 -4.96 8.98
C THR A 76 20.33 -4.19 9.11
N PHE A 77 19.33 -4.51 8.28
CA PHE A 77 18.04 -3.86 8.36
C PHE A 77 17.26 -4.27 9.61
N GLU A 78 17.31 -5.55 10.00
CA GLU A 78 16.66 -6.06 11.20
C GLU A 78 17.26 -5.43 12.46
N GLU A 79 18.59 -5.31 12.54
CA GLU A 79 19.30 -4.60 13.63
C GLU A 79 18.81 -3.14 13.79
N TYR A 80 18.74 -2.36 12.70
CA TYR A 80 18.25 -0.98 12.79
C TYR A 80 16.75 -0.90 13.05
N ARG A 81 15.97 -1.92 12.68
CA ARG A 81 14.52 -1.90 12.83
C ARG A 81 14.08 -2.00 14.29
N GLU A 82 14.90 -2.59 15.15
CA GLU A 82 14.66 -2.66 16.60
C GLU A 82 14.73 -1.28 17.26
N THR A 83 15.58 -0.39 16.74
CA THR A 83 15.87 0.92 17.35
C THR A 83 15.20 2.09 16.63
N GLN A 84 14.92 1.97 15.32
CA GLN A 84 14.55 3.09 14.47
C GLN A 84 13.26 2.87 13.64
N ASP A 85 12.73 3.97 13.08
CA ASP A 85 11.64 3.93 12.11
C ASP A 85 12.07 3.24 10.79
N TYR A 86 11.11 2.72 10.03
CA TYR A 86 11.37 1.99 8.78
C TYR A 86 12.17 2.83 7.78
N LYS A 87 11.83 4.11 7.65
CA LYS A 87 12.48 5.00 6.67
C LYS A 87 13.92 5.31 7.03
N THR A 88 14.20 5.52 8.32
CA THR A 88 15.55 5.81 8.80
C THR A 88 16.40 4.54 8.76
N SER A 89 15.83 3.40 9.12
CA SER A 89 16.50 2.09 9.00
C SER A 89 16.98 1.81 7.57
N VAL A 90 16.14 2.09 6.55
CA VAL A 90 16.53 1.95 5.13
C VAL A 90 17.67 2.89 4.72
N LEU A 91 17.73 4.09 5.29
CA LEU A 91 18.80 5.05 4.98
C LEU A 91 20.10 4.65 5.70
N SER A 92 20.02 4.20 6.94
CA SER A 92 21.15 3.72 7.73
C SER A 92 21.80 2.51 7.06
N THR A 93 21.02 1.50 6.65
CA THR A 93 21.56 0.34 5.92
C THR A 93 22.20 0.71 4.60
N ALA A 94 21.60 1.64 3.84
CA ALA A 94 22.16 2.13 2.60
C ALA A 94 23.53 2.77 2.82
N ASN A 95 23.67 3.57 3.88
CA ASN A 95 24.94 4.20 4.23
C ASN A 95 25.99 3.17 4.69
N THR A 96 25.61 2.22 5.54
CA THR A 96 26.52 1.17 6.06
C THR A 96 27.05 0.27 4.95
N LEU A 97 26.19 -0.12 4.01
CA LEU A 97 26.55 -1.01 2.89
C LEU A 97 27.04 -0.25 1.64
N GLN A 98 27.09 1.09 1.68
CA GLN A 98 27.38 1.95 0.53
C GLN A 98 26.50 1.65 -0.70
N LEU A 99 25.25 1.26 -0.45
CA LEU A 99 24.28 0.95 -1.48
C LEU A 99 23.33 2.12 -1.71
N SER A 100 22.76 2.19 -2.91
CA SER A 100 21.67 3.13 -3.15
C SER A 100 20.44 2.72 -2.34
N LYS A 101 19.66 3.72 -1.90
CA LYS A 101 18.35 3.50 -1.26
C LYS A 101 17.44 2.58 -2.09
N ALA A 102 17.46 2.72 -3.41
CA ALA A 102 16.68 1.90 -4.31
C ALA A 102 17.10 0.43 -4.23
N SER A 103 18.41 0.16 -4.26
CA SER A 103 19.00 -1.17 -4.13
C SER A 103 18.58 -1.83 -2.82
N VAL A 104 18.73 -1.14 -1.68
CA VAL A 104 18.27 -1.65 -0.37
C VAL A 104 16.79 -2.01 -0.42
N THR A 105 15.93 -1.11 -0.91
CA THR A 105 14.48 -1.39 -0.97
C THR A 105 14.08 -2.50 -1.95
N SER A 106 14.96 -2.87 -2.87
CA SER A 106 14.77 -4.01 -3.78
C SER A 106 15.06 -5.35 -3.10
N TYR A 107 16.01 -5.38 -2.15
CA TYR A 107 16.37 -6.55 -1.36
C TYR A 107 15.49 -6.75 -0.12
N LEU A 108 14.66 -5.76 0.23
CA LEU A 108 13.71 -5.89 1.34
C LEU A 108 12.41 -6.57 0.90
N PRO A 109 11.80 -7.40 1.77
CA PRO A 109 10.52 -8.06 1.50
C PRO A 109 9.42 -7.09 1.08
N TYR A 110 8.45 -7.57 0.31
CA TYR A 110 7.27 -6.78 -0.08
C TYR A 110 6.45 -6.37 1.16
N LYS A 111 6.48 -5.07 1.50
CA LYS A 111 5.66 -4.47 2.57
C LYS A 111 4.66 -3.41 2.09
N LYS A 112 4.62 -3.08 0.79
CA LYS A 112 3.83 -1.94 0.26
C LYS A 112 2.77 -2.37 -0.77
N GLY A 113 1.56 -1.83 -0.61
CA GLY A 113 0.54 -1.68 -1.66
C GLY A 113 -0.66 -2.62 -1.55
N VAL A 114 -1.51 -2.59 -2.58
CA VAL A 114 -2.75 -3.37 -2.76
C VAL A 114 -2.55 -4.89 -2.67
N TYR A 115 -1.30 -5.36 -2.66
CA TYR A 115 -0.88 -6.76 -2.75
C TYR A 115 -0.67 -7.43 -1.38
N PHE A 116 -0.11 -6.73 -0.40
CA PHE A 116 -0.04 -7.23 0.98
C PHE A 116 -0.95 -6.36 1.86
N PRO A 117 -2.07 -6.87 2.38
CA PRO A 117 -2.89 -6.15 3.33
C PRO A 117 -2.21 -6.12 4.71
N SER A 118 -0.93 -5.76 4.80
CA SER A 118 -0.23 -5.63 6.07
C SER A 118 -0.66 -4.37 6.82
N THR A 119 -0.73 -4.53 8.14
CA THR A 119 -1.48 -3.79 9.17
C THR A 119 -1.06 -2.35 9.47
N GLU A 120 -0.06 -1.79 8.78
CA GLU A 120 0.41 -0.42 9.02
C GLU A 120 -0.41 0.63 8.23
N LYS A 121 -1.74 0.60 8.38
CA LYS A 121 -2.66 1.61 7.81
C LYS A 121 -2.74 2.89 8.65
N GLU A 122 -1.74 3.19 9.46
CA GLU A 122 -1.80 4.32 10.40
C GLU A 122 -1.72 5.71 9.76
N LYS A 123 -1.39 5.82 8.46
CA LYS A 123 -1.28 7.12 7.79
C LYS A 123 -2.35 7.26 6.73
N ILE A 124 -3.48 7.73 7.21
CA ILE A 124 -4.58 8.28 6.42
C ILE A 124 -3.98 9.27 5.42
N SER A 125 -4.31 9.14 4.13
CA SER A 125 -3.93 10.14 3.13
C SER A 125 -4.45 11.52 3.56
N VAL A 126 -3.74 12.61 3.25
CA VAL A 126 -4.18 13.98 3.55
C VAL A 126 -5.60 14.25 3.01
N GLY A 127 -5.97 13.66 1.86
CA GLY A 127 -7.35 13.70 1.34
C GLY A 127 -8.35 12.86 2.16
N ALA A 128 -7.89 11.69 2.62
CA ALA A 128 -8.49 10.82 3.64
C ALA A 128 -8.97 11.57 4.90
N GLU A 129 -8.02 12.32 5.47
CA GLU A 129 -8.14 13.11 6.69
C GLU A 129 -9.17 14.24 6.51
N ARG A 130 -9.08 14.94 5.37
CA ARG A 130 -9.98 16.04 5.01
C ARG A 130 -11.44 15.58 4.90
N GLN A 131 -11.69 14.43 4.27
CA GLN A 131 -13.03 13.87 4.15
C GLN A 131 -13.62 13.46 5.51
N ARG A 132 -12.81 12.86 6.39
CA ARG A 132 -13.23 12.53 7.76
C ARG A 132 -13.63 13.78 8.55
N ARG A 133 -12.80 14.82 8.54
CA ARG A 133 -13.10 16.09 9.23
C ARG A 133 -14.40 16.72 8.72
N LEU A 134 -14.64 16.67 7.41
CA LEU A 134 -15.90 17.14 6.83
C LEU A 134 -17.10 16.30 7.30
N GLN A 135 -17.01 14.98 7.30
CA GLN A 135 -18.07 14.09 7.79
C GLN A 135 -18.35 14.26 9.28
N SER A 136 -17.32 14.46 10.11
CA SER A 136 -17.45 14.75 11.54
C SER A 136 -18.04 16.14 11.83
N ALA A 137 -17.75 17.13 10.97
CA ALA A 137 -18.38 18.45 11.04
C ALA A 137 -19.85 18.42 10.59
N ASP A 138 -20.19 17.57 9.62
CA ASP A 138 -21.56 17.40 9.14
C ASP A 138 -22.43 16.62 10.14
N SER A 139 -21.88 15.63 10.85
CA SER A 139 -22.61 14.89 11.89
C SER A 139 -22.94 15.76 13.11
N THR A 140 -22.02 16.63 13.53
CA THR A 140 -22.24 17.59 14.63
C THR A 140 -23.25 18.68 14.25
N ARG A 141 -23.25 19.15 12.99
CA ARG A 141 -24.27 20.09 12.49
C ARG A 141 -25.67 19.49 12.42
N ARG A 142 -25.81 18.20 12.10
CA ARG A 142 -27.13 17.53 12.08
C ARG A 142 -27.74 17.38 13.48
N PHE A 143 -26.93 17.26 14.53
CA PHE A 143 -27.44 17.12 15.90
C PHE A 143 -27.87 18.47 16.51
N CYS A 144 -27.21 19.56 16.13
CA CYS A 144 -27.52 20.91 16.67
C CYS A 144 -28.77 21.56 16.02
N GLY A 145 -29.24 21.05 14.87
CA GLY A 145 -30.38 21.61 14.14
C GLY A 145 -31.77 21.13 14.57
N ALA A 146 -31.89 20.12 15.45
CA ALA A 146 -33.17 19.48 15.77
C ALA A 146 -33.85 19.97 17.06
N LYS A 147 -33.52 21.17 17.57
CA LYS A 147 -34.23 21.83 18.68
C LYS A 147 -34.57 23.28 18.34
N ARG A 148 -35.48 23.51 17.37
CA ARG A 148 -36.07 24.84 17.18
C ARG A 148 -37.43 24.83 16.45
N THR A 149 -38.40 24.07 16.94
CA THR A 149 -39.81 24.27 16.58
C THR A 149 -40.76 23.93 17.74
N ARG A 150 -41.01 24.91 18.61
CA ARG A 150 -42.36 25.26 19.12
C ARG A 150 -42.26 26.46 20.08
N CYS A 151 -42.39 27.67 19.53
CA CYS A 151 -42.81 28.86 20.27
C CYS A 151 -43.86 29.59 19.43
N GLY A 152 -45.00 29.90 20.03
CA GLY A 152 -45.88 30.98 19.60
C GLY A 152 -47.20 30.56 18.94
N ALA A 153 -48.21 30.25 19.74
CA ALA A 153 -49.60 30.56 19.41
C ALA A 153 -50.35 30.88 20.72
N SER A 154 -50.22 32.12 21.17
CA SER A 154 -51.02 32.70 22.24
C SER A 154 -51.22 34.19 21.96
N GLY A 155 -52.47 34.58 21.69
CA GLY A 155 -53.02 35.89 22.07
C GLY A 155 -53.46 36.84 20.97
N LEU A 156 -54.68 37.40 21.19
CA LEU A 156 -55.37 38.55 20.57
C LEU A 156 -56.37 38.16 19.46
N ASN A 157 -57.70 38.28 19.59
CA ASN A 157 -58.59 38.95 20.55
C ASN A 157 -59.78 38.05 20.92
#